data_AF-A0A9D8QBY6-F1
#
_entry.id   AF-A0A9D8QBY6-F1
#
_cell.length_a   1.000
_cell.length_b   1.000
_cell.length_c   1.000
_cell.angle_alpha   90.00
_cell.angle_beta   90.00
_cell.angle_gamma   90.00
#
_symmetry.space_group_name_H-M   'P 1'
#
loop_
_entity.id
_entity.type
_entity.pdbx_description
1 polymer ?
#
loop_
_entity_poly.entity_id
_entity_poly.type
_entity_poly.pdbx_seq_one_letter_code
_entity_poly.pdbx_strand_id
1 'polypeptide(L)' 'MFLFPPLQKAEITDWSSPKLPEVSDYFADGMEWWGVFLFTIYLPDLKRLTVIAASATD' A
#
# COMPACT_ATOMS: atom_id res chain seq x y z
N MET A 1 -1.36 16.14 12.21
CA MET A 1 -0.96 14.72 12.40
C MET A 1 0.12 14.42 11.38
N PHE A 2 1.34 14.08 11.82
CA PHE A 2 2.39 13.63 10.90
C PHE A 2 2.34 12.11 10.85
N LEU A 3 2.28 11.54 9.64
CA LEU A 3 2.32 10.08 9.44
C LEU A 3 3.68 9.49 9.84
N PHE A 4 4.75 10.31 9.81
CA PHE A 4 6.11 9.89 10.14
C PHE A 4 6.77 10.88 11.12
N PRO A 5 7.68 10.41 11.98
CA PRO A 5 8.55 11.28 12.75
C PRO A 5 9.24 12.29 11.82
N PRO A 6 9.35 13.57 12.21
CA PRO A 6 10.04 14.56 11.39
C PRO A 6 11.48 14.14 11.11
N LEU A 7 11.98 14.48 9.92
CA LEU A 7 13.35 14.25 9.45
C LEU A 7 13.72 12.80 9.06
N GLN A 8 12.76 11.87 9.01
CA GLN A 8 13.04 10.52 8.49
C GLN A 8 13.01 10.48 6.96
N LYS A 9 14.02 9.84 6.36
CA LYS A 9 13.95 9.44 4.96
C LYS A 9 12.92 8.32 4.83
N ALA A 10 11.95 8.51 3.96
CA ALA A 10 10.95 7.51 3.64
C ALA A 10 11.07 7.14 2.16
N GLU A 11 11.09 5.85 1.88
CA GLU A 11 10.99 5.31 0.54
C GLU A 11 9.56 4.83 0.34
N ILE A 12 8.83 5.48 -0.57
CA ILE A 12 7.45 5.14 -0.89
C ILE A 12 7.45 4.46 -2.25
N THR A 13 6.84 3.28 -2.32
CA THR A 13 6.65 2.55 -3.57
C THR A 13 5.17 2.27 -3.76
N ASP A 14 4.70 2.60 -4.96
CA ASP A 14 3.36 2.29 -5.44
C ASP A 14 3.40 0.99 -6.24
N TRP A 15 2.65 0.00 -5.76
CA TRP A 15 2.48 -1.30 -6.39
C TRP A 15 1.08 -1.47 -6.99
N SER A 16 0.26 -0.42 -6.96
CA SER A 16 -1.11 -0.44 -7.45
C SER A 16 -1.11 -0.82 -8.93
N SER A 17 -1.83 -1.90 -9.24
CA SER A 17 -1.84 -2.49 -10.57
C SER A 17 -3.13 -3.26 -10.78
N PRO A 18 -3.71 -3.24 -12.00
CA PRO A 18 -4.88 -4.05 -12.32
C PRO A 18 -4.58 -5.56 -12.27
N LYS A 19 -3.31 -5.94 -12.17
CA LYS A 19 -2.88 -7.34 -12.05
C LYS A 19 -2.70 -7.82 -10.61
N LEU A 20 -2.98 -6.98 -9.60
CA LEU A 20 -2.88 -7.38 -8.20
C LEU A 20 -3.74 -8.60 -7.81
N PRO A 21 -4.92 -8.85 -8.42
CA PRO A 21 -5.64 -10.10 -8.20
C PRO A 21 -4.88 -11.36 -8.62
N GLU A 22 -3.92 -11.27 -9.55
CA GLU A 22 -3.06 -12.41 -9.92
C GLU A 22 -2.09 -12.80 -8.78
N VAL A 23 -1.85 -11.89 -7.83
CA VAL A 23 -0.93 -12.08 -6.70
C VAL A 23 -1.68 -12.50 -5.44
N SER A 24 -2.91 -12.03 -5.24
CA SER A 24 -3.74 -12.36 -4.07
C SER A 24 -5.22 -12.06 -4.33
N ASP A 25 -6.09 -13.03 -4.00
CA ASP A 25 -7.54 -12.91 -4.11
C ASP A 25 -8.11 -11.80 -3.22
N TYR A 26 -7.37 -11.33 -2.21
CA TYR A 26 -7.73 -10.16 -1.42
C TYR A 26 -8.07 -8.94 -2.30
N PHE A 27 -7.42 -8.83 -3.47
CA PHE A 27 -7.61 -7.71 -4.39
C PHE A 27 -8.80 -7.87 -5.35
N ALA A 28 -9.45 -9.03 -5.39
CA ALA A 28 -10.51 -9.30 -6.35
C ALA A 28 -11.72 -8.38 -6.16
N ASP A 29 -12.20 -8.25 -4.92
CA ASP A 29 -13.42 -7.50 -4.62
C ASP A 29 -13.28 -6.01 -4.95
N GLY A 30 -12.15 -5.38 -4.58
CA GLY A 30 -11.93 -3.95 -4.83
C GLY A 30 -11.80 -3.57 -6.30
N MET A 31 -11.47 -4.52 -7.18
CA MET A 31 -11.32 -4.27 -8.61
C MET A 31 -12.65 -3.97 -9.32
N GLU A 32 -13.79 -4.40 -8.76
CA GLU A 32 -15.08 -4.23 -9.40
C GLU A 32 -15.61 -2.79 -9.35
N TRP A 33 -15.06 -1.93 -8.49
CA TRP A 33 -15.63 -0.60 -8.22
C TRP A 33 -14.62 0.54 -8.33
N TRP A 34 -13.75 0.67 -7.32
CA TRP A 34 -12.87 1.82 -7.15
C TRP A 34 -11.42 1.53 -7.53
N GLY A 35 -11.12 0.27 -7.86
CA GLY A 35 -9.76 -0.23 -8.02
C GLY A 35 -9.14 -0.56 -6.67
N VAL A 36 -7.90 -1.06 -6.73
CA VAL A 36 -7.15 -1.47 -5.55
C VAL A 36 -5.89 -0.62 -5.39
N PHE A 37 -5.48 -0.44 -4.14
CA PHE A 37 -4.26 0.28 -3.81
C PHE A 37 -3.33 -0.60 -2.99
N LEU A 38 -2.04 -0.57 -3.33
CA LEU A 38 -0.99 -1.21 -2.54
C LEU A 38 0.24 -0.31 -2.50
N PHE A 39 0.56 0.18 -1.31
CA PHE A 39 1.77 0.98 -1.07
C PHE A 39 2.65 0.31 -0.03
N THR A 40 3.95 0.45 -0.22
CA THR A 40 4.94 0.17 0.82
C THR A 40 5.67 1.45 1.18
N ILE A 41 5.85 1.67 2.49
CA ILE A 41 6.63 2.77 3.02
C ILE A 41 7.73 2.20 3.89
N TYR A 42 8.96 2.35 3.43
CA TYR A 42 10.14 1.89 4.14
C TYR A 42 10.87 3.06 4.81
N LEU A 43 11.12 2.90 6.11
CA LEU A 43 11.89 3.83 6.94
C LEU A 43 13.21 3.13 7.30
N PRO A 44 14.30 3.32 6.53
CA PRO A 44 15.56 2.58 6.70
C PRO A 44 16.16 2.80 8.08
N ASP A 45 16.11 4.02 8.61
CA ASP A 45 16.65 4.37 9.92
C ASP A 45 15.98 3.60 11.07
N LEU A 46 14.71 3.22 10.88
CA LEU A 46 13.94 2.42 11.83
C LEU A 46 13.87 0.93 11.47
N LYS A 47 14.42 0.53 10.31
CA LYS A 47 14.22 -0.80 9.71
C LYS A 47 12.75 -1.21 9.70
N ARG A 48 11.86 -0.25 9.43
CA ARG A 48 10.41 -0.46 9.48
C ARG A 48 9.83 -0.41 8.08
N LEU A 49 9.09 -1.46 7.73
CA LEU A 49 8.26 -1.51 6.54
C LEU A 49 6.79 -1.42 6.95
N THR A 50 6.10 -0.42 6.43
CA THR A 50 4.65 -0.29 6.56
C THR A 50 4.02 -0.64 5.22
N VAL A 51 3.02 -1.52 5.23
CA VAL A 51 2.22 -1.87 4.05
C VAL A 51 0.83 -1.28 4.21
N ILE A 52 0.36 -0.58 3.18
CA ILE A 52 -0.99 -0.03 3.12
C ILE A 52 -1.68 -0.69 1.93
N ALA A 53 -2.70 -1.49 2.20
CA ALA A 53 -3.51 -2.16 1.20
C ALA A 53 -4.97 -1.73 1.35
N ALA A 54 -5.64 -1.42 0.24
CA ALA A 54 -7.06 -1.13 0.20
C ALA A 54 -7.70 -1.88 -0.95
N SER A 55 -8.71 -2.69 -0.61
CA SER A 55 -9.42 -3.56 -1.55
C SER A 55 -10.91 -3.75 -1.21
N ALA A 56 -11.43 -3.04 -0.21
CA ALA A 56 -12.81 -3.24 0.21
C ALA A 56 -13.76 -2.43 -0.67
N THR A 57 -14.88 -3.04 -1.01
CA THR A 57 -16.10 -2.39 -1.49
C THR A 57 -17.07 -2.22 -0.33
N ASP A 58 -18.12 -1.40 -0.51
CA ASP A 58 -19.31 -1.36 0.36
C ASP A 58 -19.90 -2.78 0.52
#